data_AF-R7Z6G8-F1
#
_entry.id   AF-R7Z6G8-F1
#
_cell.length_a   1.000
_cell.length_b   1.000
_cell.length_c   1.000
_cell.angle_alpha   90.00
_cell.angle_beta   90.00
_cell.angle_gamma   90.00
#
_symmetry.space_group_name_H-M   'P 1'
#
loop_
_entity.id
_entity.type
_entity.pdbx_description
1 polymer ?
#
loop_
_entity_poly.entity_id
_entity_poly.type
_entity_poly.pdbx_seq_one_letter_code
_entity_poly.pdbx_strand_id
1 'polypeptide(L)'
;MPRLHASWTHGNALTVESPENLNRVGHQGWGADMSVKAGKSSWFHIALPTPVIVDDVRTKLTKVFLLFSGEGGQIREVHVYDGSSKVQEFKQLFLSGEHRLALDGANTFNLATPHTVVWGIGITFSFTASIGFDSQIPPSRLILAAAGGDFVA
;
A
#
# COMPACT_ATOMS: atom_id res chain seq x y z
N MET A 1 -4.25 12.28 27.56
CA MET A 1 -3.89 12.63 26.17
C MET A 1 -3.87 11.34 25.37
N PRO A 2 -4.55 11.25 24.21
CA PRO A 2 -4.46 10.07 23.36
C PRO A 2 -3.00 9.83 22.97
N ARG A 3 -2.53 8.58 23.04
CA ARG A 3 -1.16 8.24 22.60
C ARG A 3 -1.19 7.88 21.12
N LEU A 4 -0.38 8.59 20.33
CA LEU A 4 -0.20 8.31 18.91
C LEU A 4 0.92 7.29 18.74
N HIS A 5 0.60 6.17 18.08
CA HIS A 5 1.53 5.13 17.70
C HIS A 5 1.53 4.99 16.18
N ALA A 6 2.71 5.05 15.57
CA ALA A 6 2.87 4.73 14.15
C ALA A 6 3.52 3.35 14.04
N SER A 7 3.01 2.52 13.14
CA SER A 7 3.62 1.23 12.80
C SER A 7 3.96 1.17 11.32
N TRP A 8 5.15 0.64 11.02
CA TRP A 8 5.74 0.65 9.69
C TRP A 8 6.26 -0.74 9.33
N THR A 9 6.07 -1.10 8.07
CA THR A 9 6.59 -2.31 7.45
C THR A 9 7.47 -1.92 6.28
N HIS A 10 8.68 -2.44 6.25
CA HIS A 10 9.57 -2.23 5.11
C HIS A 10 8.99 -2.88 3.86
N GLY A 11 9.07 -2.20 2.72
CA GLY A 11 8.44 -2.63 1.47
C GLY A 11 8.97 -3.96 0.93
N ASN A 12 10.14 -4.40 1.39
CA ASN A 12 10.65 -5.75 1.11
C ASN A 12 9.71 -6.88 1.60
N ALA A 13 8.75 -6.59 2.48
CA ALA A 13 7.74 -7.56 2.92
C ALA A 13 6.54 -7.70 1.96
N LEU A 14 6.53 -6.99 0.82
CA LEU A 14 5.41 -7.00 -0.11
C LEU A 14 5.15 -8.39 -0.70
N THR A 15 3.89 -8.79 -0.76
CA THR A 15 3.45 -10.04 -1.41
C THR A 15 2.63 -9.71 -2.65
N VAL A 16 2.68 -10.58 -3.66
CA VAL A 16 2.04 -10.38 -4.97
C VAL A 16 0.98 -11.44 -5.19
N GLU A 17 -0.23 -11.03 -5.57
CA GLU A 17 -1.36 -11.96 -5.82
C GLU A 17 -1.23 -12.71 -7.14
N SER A 18 -0.87 -12.00 -8.21
CA SER A 18 -0.78 -12.54 -9.57
C SER A 18 0.64 -12.37 -10.14
N PRO A 19 1.65 -13.09 -9.61
CA PRO A 19 3.03 -12.97 -10.07
C PRO A 19 3.21 -13.27 -11.56
N GLU A 20 2.32 -14.06 -12.16
CA GLU A 20 2.27 -14.34 -13.61
C GLU A 20 2.01 -13.08 -14.46
N ASN A 21 1.44 -12.03 -13.89
CA ASN A 21 1.23 -10.74 -14.56
C ASN A 21 2.47 -9.82 -14.49
N LEU A 22 3.54 -10.24 -13.81
CA LEU A 22 4.75 -9.46 -13.63
C LEU A 22 5.89 -9.98 -14.52
N ASN A 23 6.72 -9.06 -15.00
CA ASN A 23 8.02 -9.36 -15.58
C ASN A 23 9.10 -9.49 -14.50
N ARG A 24 8.88 -8.89 -13.32
CA ARG A 24 9.82 -8.93 -12.20
C ARG A 24 9.08 -8.85 -10.87
N VAL A 25 9.50 -9.72 -9.94
CA VAL A 25 9.21 -9.63 -8.51
C VAL A 25 10.53 -9.46 -7.77
N GLY A 26 10.82 -8.24 -7.32
CA GLY A 26 12.11 -7.86 -6.75
C GLY A 26 12.01 -7.46 -5.29
N HIS A 27 12.95 -7.93 -4.48
CA HIS A 27 13.05 -7.70 -3.06
C HIS A 27 14.45 -7.15 -2.76
N GLN A 28 14.55 -5.85 -2.46
CA GLN A 28 15.83 -5.12 -2.40
C GLN A 28 16.00 -4.40 -1.06
N GLY A 29 17.23 -3.98 -0.76
CA GLY A 29 17.55 -3.26 0.48
C GLY A 29 16.82 -1.92 0.64
N TRP A 30 16.33 -1.34 -0.46
CA TRP A 30 15.53 -0.10 -0.47
C TRP A 30 14.02 -0.33 -0.63
N GLY A 31 13.56 -1.59 -0.69
CA GLY A 31 12.14 -1.92 -0.82
C GLY A 31 11.84 -2.99 -1.86
N ALA A 32 10.55 -3.17 -2.16
CA ALA A 32 10.07 -4.04 -3.22
C ALA A 32 10.11 -3.33 -4.57
N ASP A 33 10.58 -4.00 -5.62
CA ASP A 33 10.76 -3.45 -6.97
C ASP A 33 10.12 -4.38 -8.00
N MET A 34 8.94 -3.98 -8.44
CA MET A 34 8.00 -4.77 -9.23
C MET A 34 7.93 -4.20 -10.64
N SER A 35 7.82 -5.07 -11.65
CA SER A 35 7.50 -4.66 -13.01
C SER A 35 6.30 -5.44 -13.51
N VAL A 36 5.19 -4.74 -13.76
CA VAL A 36 3.94 -5.34 -14.25
C VAL A 36 3.95 -5.33 -15.78
N LYS A 37 3.48 -6.42 -16.40
CA LYS A 37 3.35 -6.51 -17.86
C LYS A 37 2.41 -5.43 -18.40
N ALA A 38 2.73 -4.86 -19.56
CA ALA A 38 1.90 -3.82 -20.18
C ALA A 38 0.43 -4.27 -20.32
N GLY A 39 -0.50 -3.39 -19.95
CA GLY A 39 -1.94 -3.67 -19.94
C GLY A 39 -2.42 -4.72 -18.92
N LYS A 40 -1.55 -5.18 -18.01
CA LYS A 40 -1.91 -6.07 -16.91
C LYS A 40 -1.96 -5.31 -15.59
N SER A 41 -2.56 -5.97 -14.59
CA SER A 41 -2.60 -5.51 -13.22
C SER A 41 -2.28 -6.66 -12.26
N SER A 42 -1.90 -6.32 -11.04
CA SER A 42 -1.85 -7.26 -9.92
C SER A 42 -2.26 -6.55 -8.64
N TRP A 43 -2.74 -7.33 -7.69
CA TRP A 43 -2.84 -6.92 -6.30
C TRP A 43 -1.52 -7.17 -5.58
N PHE A 44 -1.26 -6.31 -4.61
CA PHE A 44 -0.08 -6.34 -3.75
C PHE A 44 -0.54 -6.20 -2.31
N HIS A 45 0.04 -6.98 -1.40
CA HIS A 45 -0.36 -7.01 0.01
C HIS A 45 0.82 -6.83 0.93
N ILE A 46 0.63 -6.00 1.95
CA ILE A 46 1.61 -5.77 3.02
C ILE A 46 0.88 -5.73 4.35
N ALA A 47 1.26 -6.65 5.25
CA ALA A 47 0.73 -6.72 6.60
C ALA A 47 1.45 -5.72 7.51
N LEU A 48 0.71 -5.00 8.34
CA LEU A 48 1.28 -4.09 9.32
C LEU A 48 1.46 -4.80 10.66
N PRO A 49 2.62 -4.65 11.34
CA PRO A 49 2.75 -4.96 12.75
C PRO A 49 1.71 -4.15 13.53
N THR A 50 0.63 -4.79 13.96
CA THR A 50 -0.55 -4.08 14.42
C THR A 50 -0.55 -3.99 15.94
N PRO A 51 -0.46 -2.78 16.53
CA PRO A 51 -0.54 -2.61 17.98
C PRO A 51 -2.00 -2.74 18.43
N VAL A 52 -2.54 -3.95 18.50
CA VAL A 52 -3.97 -4.20 18.81
C VAL A 52 -4.36 -3.60 20.16
N ILE A 53 -3.47 -3.75 21.16
CA ILE A 53 -3.65 -3.24 22.51
C ILE A 53 -2.39 -2.46 22.89
N VAL A 54 -2.57 -1.23 23.39
CA VAL A 54 -1.51 -0.41 23.97
C VAL A 54 -2.02 0.14 25.29
N ASP A 55 -1.24 -0.02 26.36
CA ASP A 55 -1.62 0.38 27.73
C ASP A 55 -3.03 -0.11 28.13
N ASP A 56 -3.32 -1.39 27.87
CA ASP A 56 -4.61 -2.06 28.11
C ASP A 56 -5.82 -1.48 27.34
N VAL A 57 -5.59 -0.60 26.37
CA VAL A 57 -6.64 -0.03 25.51
C VAL A 57 -6.50 -0.53 24.07
N ARG A 58 -7.63 -0.91 23.45
CA ARG A 58 -7.66 -1.24 22.03
C ARG A 58 -7.41 0.01 21.19
N THR A 59 -6.45 -0.08 20.28
CA THR A 59 -6.13 1.05 19.41
C THR A 59 -7.19 1.28 18.35
N LYS A 60 -7.24 2.51 17.84
CA LYS A 60 -8.02 2.87 16.66
C LYS A 60 -7.08 3.28 15.53
N LEU A 61 -7.21 2.64 14.38
CA LEU A 61 -6.53 3.04 13.15
C LEU A 61 -7.20 4.31 12.59
N THR A 62 -6.38 5.30 12.25
CA THR A 62 -6.86 6.61 11.75
C THR A 62 -6.52 6.86 10.30
N LYS A 63 -5.35 6.40 9.85
CA LYS A 63 -4.90 6.48 8.46
C LYS A 63 -3.89 5.39 8.16
N VAL A 64 -3.75 5.05 6.88
CA VAL A 64 -2.68 4.20 6.35
C VAL A 64 -1.89 4.95 5.29
N PHE A 65 -0.69 4.50 4.99
CA PHE A 65 0.14 5.10 3.96
C PHE A 65 1.04 4.08 3.23
N LEU A 66 1.38 4.40 1.99
CA LEU A 66 2.19 3.58 1.08
C LEU A 66 3.32 4.43 0.48
N LEU A 67 4.55 4.36 0.99
CA LEU A 67 5.67 5.07 0.38
C LEU A 67 6.05 4.38 -0.94
N PHE A 68 5.53 4.89 -2.06
CA PHE A 68 5.63 4.25 -3.38
C PHE A 68 6.23 5.16 -4.45
N SER A 69 6.79 4.55 -5.49
CA SER A 69 7.10 5.20 -6.76
C SER A 69 6.48 4.39 -7.90
N GLY A 70 5.76 5.04 -8.79
CA GLY A 70 5.02 4.38 -9.87
C GLY A 70 5.32 5.02 -11.23
N GLU A 71 5.91 4.26 -12.13
CA GLU A 71 6.19 4.66 -13.52
C GLU A 71 5.51 3.68 -14.50
N GLY A 72 5.07 4.18 -15.65
CA GLY A 72 4.45 3.33 -16.69
C GLY A 72 3.17 2.60 -16.23
N GLY A 73 2.51 3.11 -15.19
CA GLY A 73 1.31 2.54 -14.59
C GLY A 73 0.84 3.37 -13.38
N GLN A 74 -0.25 2.92 -12.75
CA GLN A 74 -0.89 3.65 -11.66
C GLN A 74 -1.41 2.71 -10.56
N ILE A 75 -1.36 3.16 -9.30
CA ILE A 75 -2.18 2.58 -8.24
C ILE A 75 -3.63 3.02 -8.46
N ARG A 76 -4.55 2.05 -8.51
CA ARG A 76 -5.96 2.28 -8.86
C ARG A 76 -6.90 2.12 -7.67
N GLU A 77 -6.52 1.26 -6.74
CA GLU A 77 -7.28 0.99 -5.53
C GLU A 77 -6.35 0.71 -4.35
N VAL A 78 -6.78 1.11 -3.16
CA VAL A 78 -6.16 0.72 -1.87
C VAL A 78 -7.26 0.25 -0.93
N HIS A 79 -7.13 -0.93 -0.37
CA HIS A 79 -8.06 -1.54 0.56
C HIS A 79 -7.35 -1.78 1.89
N VAL A 80 -8.05 -1.49 2.99
CA VAL A 80 -7.62 -1.76 4.36
C VAL A 80 -8.44 -2.91 4.90
N TYR A 81 -7.77 -3.91 5.46
CA TYR A 81 -8.39 -5.07 6.10
C TYR A 81 -7.99 -5.12 7.58
N ASP A 82 -8.88 -5.68 8.40
CA ASP A 82 -8.60 -6.11 9.78
C ASP A 82 -8.96 -7.60 9.89
N GLY A 83 -7.94 -8.45 9.85
CA GLY A 83 -8.12 -9.87 9.57
C GLY A 83 -8.77 -10.07 8.19
N SER A 84 -9.86 -10.84 8.13
CA SER A 84 -10.60 -11.10 6.88
C SER A 84 -11.65 -10.04 6.55
N SER A 85 -11.88 -9.07 7.45
CA SER A 85 -12.90 -8.03 7.27
C SER A 85 -12.33 -6.82 6.54
N LYS A 86 -12.95 -6.43 5.43
CA LYS A 86 -12.60 -5.18 4.74
C LYS A 86 -13.11 -3.99 5.57
N VAL A 87 -12.20 -3.13 6.00
CA VAL A 87 -12.49 -1.94 6.81
C VAL A 87 -12.91 -0.78 5.91
N GLN A 88 -12.09 -0.48 4.91
CA GLN A 88 -12.33 0.62 3.98
C GLN A 88 -11.63 0.36 2.65
N GLU A 89 -12.22 0.89 1.57
CA GLU A 89 -11.61 0.91 0.24
C GLU A 89 -11.52 2.35 -0.28
N PHE A 90 -10.42 2.63 -0.96
CA PHE A 90 -10.14 3.84 -1.69
C PHE A 90 -10.08 3.45 -3.16
N LYS A 91 -11.02 3.95 -3.96
CA LYS A 91 -11.23 3.56 -5.36
C LYS A 91 -11.04 4.72 -6.31
N GLN A 92 -11.00 4.41 -7.61
CA GLN A 92 -10.87 5.40 -8.68
C GLN A 92 -9.64 6.29 -8.51
N LEU A 93 -8.55 5.68 -8.03
CA LEU A 93 -7.28 6.35 -7.86
C LEU A 93 -6.50 6.37 -9.18
N PHE A 94 -5.63 7.36 -9.34
CA PHE A 94 -4.76 7.54 -10.49
C PHE A 94 -3.33 7.91 -10.03
N LEU A 95 -2.81 7.19 -9.03
CA LEU A 95 -1.59 7.58 -8.34
C LEU A 95 -0.36 7.03 -9.08
N SER A 96 0.61 7.92 -9.35
CA SER A 96 1.86 7.63 -10.06
C SER A 96 2.89 8.71 -9.69
N GLY A 97 4.15 8.52 -10.08
CA GLY A 97 5.25 9.42 -9.71
C GLY A 97 5.98 8.96 -8.45
N GLU A 98 6.92 9.79 -7.96
CA GLU A 98 7.80 9.49 -6.83
C GLU A 98 7.21 10.03 -5.51
N HIS A 99 6.78 9.11 -4.64
CA HIS A 99 6.15 9.40 -3.35
C HIS A 99 6.80 8.57 -2.22
N ARG A 100 8.08 8.19 -2.33
CA ARG A 100 8.76 7.36 -1.31
C ARG A 100 9.51 8.17 -0.25
N LEU A 101 9.76 9.45 -0.48
CA LEU A 101 10.68 10.25 0.34
C LEU A 101 10.00 10.97 1.51
N ALA A 102 8.68 11.15 1.46
CA ALA A 102 7.90 11.79 2.51
C ALA A 102 6.43 11.37 2.40
N LEU A 103 5.66 11.54 3.49
CA LEU A 103 4.20 11.43 3.44
C LEU A 103 3.61 12.65 2.73
N ASP A 104 2.67 12.41 1.82
CA ASP A 104 1.94 13.41 1.07
C ASP A 104 0.50 12.95 0.76
N GLY A 105 -0.25 13.75 0.00
CA GLY A 105 -1.65 13.45 -0.33
C GLY A 105 -1.85 12.28 -1.29
N ALA A 106 -0.81 11.85 -2.01
CA ALA A 106 -0.90 10.72 -2.94
C ALA A 106 -0.60 9.38 -2.24
N ASN A 107 0.22 9.39 -1.19
CA ASN A 107 0.57 8.18 -0.45
C ASN A 107 -0.12 8.01 0.90
N THR A 108 -0.98 8.94 1.31
CA THR A 108 -1.68 8.91 2.61
C THR A 108 -3.19 8.75 2.43
N PHE A 109 -3.76 7.78 3.13
CA PHE A 109 -5.17 7.41 3.05
C PHE A 109 -5.82 7.51 4.44
N ASN A 110 -6.55 8.60 4.66
CA ASN A 110 -7.28 8.81 5.91
C ASN A 110 -8.56 7.96 5.94
N LEU A 111 -8.78 7.23 7.03
CA LEU A 111 -10.04 6.50 7.20
C LEU A 111 -11.17 7.51 7.41
N ALA A 112 -12.36 7.19 6.88
CA ALA A 112 -13.54 8.05 7.02
C ALA A 112 -13.96 8.20 8.49
N THR A 113 -13.78 7.12 9.26
CA THR A 113 -13.94 7.09 10.71
C THR A 113 -12.82 6.24 11.32
N PRO A 114 -12.28 6.61 12.50
CA PRO A 114 -11.29 5.76 13.17
C PRO A 114 -11.83 4.35 13.42
N HIS A 115 -11.10 3.34 12.96
CA HIS A 115 -11.50 1.93 13.06
C HIS A 115 -10.90 1.28 14.31
N THR A 116 -11.74 0.68 15.17
CA THR A 116 -11.24 -0.03 16.36
C THR A 116 -10.63 -1.36 15.94
N VAL A 117 -9.34 -1.53 16.22
CA VAL A 117 -8.58 -2.70 15.79
C VAL A 117 -8.99 -3.94 16.58
N VAL A 118 -9.34 -5.00 15.86
CA VAL A 118 -9.75 -6.28 16.43
C VAL A 118 -8.63 -7.31 16.33
N TRP A 119 -8.01 -7.45 15.15
CA TRP A 119 -7.07 -8.51 14.82
C TRP A 119 -5.73 -7.96 14.33
N GLY A 120 -5.64 -7.60 13.04
CA GLY A 120 -4.39 -7.35 12.36
C GLY A 120 -4.64 -6.62 11.06
N ILE A 121 -3.99 -5.48 10.89
CA ILE A 121 -4.19 -4.59 9.76
C ILE A 121 -3.35 -5.07 8.56
N GLY A 122 -4.03 -5.25 7.44
CA GLY A 122 -3.41 -5.47 6.13
C GLY A 122 -3.75 -4.32 5.19
N ILE A 123 -2.76 -3.85 4.43
CA ILE A 123 -2.98 -2.94 3.31
C ILE A 123 -2.82 -3.75 2.03
N THR A 124 -3.84 -3.68 1.17
CA THR A 124 -3.85 -4.31 -0.14
C THR A 124 -4.07 -3.25 -1.19
N PHE A 125 -3.33 -3.23 -2.29
CA PHE A 125 -3.51 -2.23 -3.33
C PHE A 125 -3.30 -2.81 -4.72
N SER A 126 -3.97 -2.24 -5.71
CA SER A 126 -3.85 -2.65 -7.11
C SER A 126 -2.96 -1.68 -7.87
N PHE A 127 -2.04 -2.21 -8.67
CA PHE A 127 -1.29 -1.44 -9.65
C PHE A 127 -1.57 -1.96 -11.05
N THR A 128 -1.89 -1.05 -11.96
CA THR A 128 -2.19 -1.36 -13.36
C THR A 128 -1.15 -0.70 -14.25
N ALA A 129 -0.45 -1.50 -15.04
CA ALA A 129 0.47 -1.00 -16.05
C ALA A 129 -0.30 -0.37 -17.21
N SER A 130 0.21 0.76 -17.69
CA SER A 130 -0.28 1.38 -18.92
C SER A 130 -0.11 0.43 -20.12
N ILE A 131 -0.87 0.68 -21.17
CA ILE A 131 -0.70 0.06 -22.48
C ILE A 131 -0.45 1.16 -23.50
N GLY A 132 0.60 0.98 -24.31
CA GLY A 132 0.88 1.85 -25.45
C GLY A 132 0.18 1.29 -26.67
N PHE A 133 -0.55 2.14 -27.39
CA PHE A 133 -1.16 1.79 -28.67
C PHE A 133 -0.34 2.34 -29.84
N ASP A 134 0.00 3.64 -29.78
CA ASP A 134 0.62 4.36 -30.90
C ASP A 134 2.04 4.86 -30.61
N SER A 135 2.57 4.59 -29.41
CA SER A 135 3.94 4.94 -29.03
C SER A 135 4.49 3.96 -28.00
N GLN A 136 5.82 3.83 -27.99
CA GLN A 136 6.50 3.02 -26.99
C GLN A 136 6.33 3.68 -25.62
N ILE A 137 5.65 2.99 -24.70
CA ILE A 137 5.57 3.39 -23.31
C ILE A 137 6.75 2.84 -22.51
N PRO A 138 7.27 3.59 -21.51
CA PRO A 138 8.25 3.04 -20.59
C PRO A 138 7.73 1.76 -19.93
N PRO A 139 8.60 0.78 -19.64
CA PRO A 139 8.21 -0.38 -18.84
C PRO A 139 7.59 0.06 -17.53
N SER A 140 6.52 -0.61 -17.11
CA SER A 140 5.94 -0.29 -15.81
C SER A 140 6.90 -0.70 -14.70
N ARG A 141 7.01 0.17 -13.69
CA ARG A 141 7.80 -0.06 -12.50
C ARG A 141 7.06 0.49 -11.29
N LEU A 142 6.86 -0.38 -10.32
CA LEU A 142 6.32 -0.04 -9.01
C LEU A 142 7.41 -0.33 -7.98
N ILE A 143 7.80 0.69 -7.22
CA ILE A 143 8.66 0.51 -6.05
C ILE A 143 7.86 0.83 -4.81
N LEU A 144 7.87 -0.05 -3.81
CA LEU A 144 7.34 0.24 -2.48
C LEU A 144 8.51 0.26 -1.49
N ALA A 145 8.78 1.42 -0.89
CA ALA A 145 9.81 1.57 0.13
C ALA A 145 9.31 1.11 1.51
N ALA A 146 8.09 1.49 1.87
CA ALA A 146 7.46 1.10 3.13
C ALA A 146 5.93 1.28 3.07
N ALA A 147 5.23 0.66 4.01
CA ALA A 147 3.83 0.93 4.28
C ALA A 147 3.61 1.04 5.78
N GLY A 148 2.54 1.71 6.21
CA GLY A 148 2.25 1.81 7.63
C GLY A 148 0.92 2.47 7.94
N GLY A 149 0.70 2.75 9.22
CA GLY A 149 -0.50 3.41 9.69
C GLY A 149 -0.35 4.03 11.07
N ASP A 150 -1.24 4.98 11.35
CA ASP A 150 -1.30 5.70 12.62
C ASP A 150 -2.46 5.20 13.47
N PHE A 151 -2.14 4.83 14.70
CA PHE A 151 -3.00 4.22 15.71
C PHE A 151 -3.10 5.15 16.92
N VAL A 152 -4.31 5.30 17.47
CA VAL A 152 -4.54 6.05 18.71
C VAL A 152 -5.08 5.15 19.80
N ALA A 153 -4.53 5.27 21.01
CA ALA A 153 -5.02 4.65 22.24
C ALA A 153 -5.56 5.72 23.21
#